data_AF-A0A1I1R0X5-F1
#
_entry.id   AF-A0A1I1R0X5-F1
#
_cell.length_a   1.000
_cell.length_b   1.000
_cell.length_c   1.000
_cell.angle_alpha   90.00
_cell.angle_beta   90.00
_cell.angle_gamma   90.00
#
_symmetry.space_group_name_H-M   'P 1'
#
loop_
_entity.id
_entity.type
_entity.pdbx_description
1 polymer ?
#
loop_
_entity_poly.entity_id
_entity_poly.type
_entity_poly.pdbx_seq_one_letter_code
_entity_poly.pdbx_strand_id
1 'polypeptide(L)'
;MLYKLDNSIHDNIGDFMKANKTMQESLDKVNAALAILDTDVWTGKSKDSAISLMLILKKYHEALLSVAEDNLDTMLKLETNASEYMQNGKMPSLWK
;
A
#
# COMPACT_ATOMS: atom_id res chain seq x y z
N MET A 1 27.02 -13.66 7.24
CA MET A 1 26.46 -13.28 5.92
C MET A 1 24.93 -13.38 5.95
N LEU A 2 24.36 -14.49 6.46
CA LEU A 2 22.91 -14.66 6.68
C LEU A 2 22.26 -13.55 7.54
N TYR A 3 22.85 -13.20 8.68
CA TYR A 3 22.38 -12.10 9.55
C TYR A 3 22.26 -10.72 8.87
N LYS A 4 23.09 -10.43 7.86
CA LYS A 4 23.02 -9.15 7.13
C LYS A 4 21.88 -9.13 6.11
N LEU A 5 21.52 -10.29 5.56
CA LEU A 5 20.41 -10.44 4.63
C LEU A 5 19.07 -10.32 5.37
N ASP A 6 18.98 -10.93 6.55
CA ASP A 6 17.81 -10.89 7.43
C ASP A 6 17.44 -9.45 7.85
N ASN A 7 18.42 -8.70 8.36
CA ASN A 7 18.23 -7.29 8.70
C ASN A 7 17.81 -6.43 7.50
N SER A 8 18.38 -6.70 6.30
CA SER A 8 18.03 -5.95 5.10
C SER A 8 16.59 -6.23 4.62
N ILE A 9 16.07 -7.44 4.82
CA ILE A 9 14.68 -7.79 4.50
C ILE A 9 13.73 -7.08 5.47
N HIS A 10 14.09 -7.08 6.77
CA HIS A 10 13.30 -6.42 7.81
C HIS A 10 13.21 -4.89 7.59
N ASP A 11 14.34 -4.25 7.26
CA ASP A 11 14.37 -2.81 6.95
C ASP A 11 13.50 -2.49 5.72
N ASN A 12 13.58 -3.31 4.66
CA ASN A 12 12.76 -3.15 3.46
C ASN A 12 11.25 -3.28 3.76
N ILE A 13 10.85 -4.23 4.61
CA ILE A 13 9.45 -4.39 5.05
C ILE A 13 9.01 -3.14 5.83
N GLY A 14 9.86 -2.67 6.76
CA GLY A 14 9.59 -1.47 7.54
C GLY A 14 9.39 -0.22 6.68
N ASP A 15 10.21 -0.03 5.65
CA ASP A 15 10.07 1.09 4.72
C ASP A 15 8.84 0.96 3.82
N PHE A 16 8.49 -0.27 3.40
CA PHE A 16 7.28 -0.53 2.65
C PHE A 16 6.01 -0.21 3.47
N MET A 17 5.99 -0.58 4.75
CA MET A 17 4.88 -0.23 5.65
C MET A 17 4.71 1.29 5.82
N LYS A 18 5.81 2.04 5.92
CA LYS A 18 5.76 3.52 6.00
C LYS A 18 5.21 4.13 4.70
N ALA A 19 5.61 3.59 3.55
CA ALA A 19 5.09 4.02 2.25
C ALA A 19 3.57 3.75 2.14
N ASN A 20 3.09 2.55 2.50
CA ASN A 20 1.66 2.24 2.53
C ASN A 20 0.88 3.22 3.42
N LYS A 21 1.39 3.50 4.62
CA LYS A 21 0.77 4.49 5.52
C LYS A 21 0.66 5.86 4.85
N THR A 22 1.73 6.32 4.19
CA THR A 22 1.74 7.61 3.48
C THR A 22 0.71 7.64 2.35
N MET A 23 0.54 6.51 1.63
CA MET A 23 -0.46 6.36 0.58
C MET A 23 -1.89 6.41 1.12
N GLN A 24 -2.15 5.76 2.26
CA GLN A 24 -3.43 5.84 2.96
C GLN A 24 -3.74 7.28 3.37
N GLU A 25 -2.78 8.00 3.97
CA GLU A 25 -2.95 9.41 4.34
C GLU A 25 -3.24 10.31 3.12
N SER A 26 -2.67 10.00 1.95
CA SER A 26 -2.97 10.69 0.70
C SER A 26 -4.42 10.43 0.25
N LEU A 27 -4.86 9.17 0.31
CA LEU A 27 -6.24 8.80 -0.02
C LEU A 27 -7.26 9.48 0.91
N ASP A 28 -6.94 9.59 2.20
CA ASP A 28 -7.79 10.27 3.17
C ASP A 28 -7.94 11.77 2.85
N LYS A 29 -6.86 12.44 2.41
CA LYS A 29 -6.92 13.83 1.94
C LYS A 29 -7.79 13.99 0.71
N VAL A 30 -7.73 13.05 -0.24
CA VAL A 30 -8.59 13.04 -1.43
C VAL A 30 -10.06 12.89 -1.03
N ASN A 31 -10.36 11.96 -0.10
CA ASN A 31 -11.72 11.78 0.43
C ASN A 31 -12.24 13.02 1.14
N ALA A 32 -11.42 13.67 1.98
CA ALA A 32 -11.78 14.90 2.67
C ALA A 32 -12.09 16.03 1.68
N ALA A 33 -11.27 16.19 0.64
CA ALA A 33 -11.49 17.22 -0.37
C ALA A 33 -12.73 16.92 -1.24
N LEU A 34 -13.03 15.65 -1.55
CA LEU A 34 -14.28 15.25 -2.21
C LEU A 34 -15.50 15.64 -1.37
N ALA A 35 -15.45 15.41 -0.05
CA ALA A 35 -16.54 15.79 0.86
C ALA A 35 -16.79 17.31 0.86
N ILE A 36 -15.74 18.13 0.75
CA ILE A 36 -15.86 19.59 0.65
C ILE A 36 -16.52 19.99 -0.68
N LEU A 37 -16.09 19.39 -1.79
CA LEU A 37 -16.66 19.70 -3.11
C LEU A 37 -18.12 19.28 -3.24
N ASP A 38 -18.53 18.22 -2.54
CA ASP A 38 -19.89 17.72 -2.61
C ASP A 38 -20.90 18.66 -1.91
N THR A 39 -20.42 19.56 -1.04
CA THR A 39 -21.27 20.57 -0.39
C THR A 39 -22.02 21.46 -1.39
N ASP A 40 -23.16 22.00 -0.95
CA ASP A 40 -24.06 22.84 -1.76
C ASP A 40 -23.47 24.22 -2.11
N VAL A 41 -22.31 24.58 -1.55
CA VAL A 41 -21.63 25.86 -1.82
C VAL A 41 -20.99 25.86 -3.21
N TRP A 42 -20.58 24.69 -3.71
CA TRP A 42 -20.02 24.53 -5.04
C TRP A 42 -21.14 24.21 -6.03
N THR A 43 -21.21 24.94 -7.15
CA THR A 43 -22.24 24.75 -8.18
C THR A 43 -21.69 24.91 -9.59
N GLY A 44 -22.36 24.30 -10.57
CA GLY A 44 -22.05 24.43 -12.00
C GLY A 44 -21.02 23.43 -12.55
N LYS A 45 -20.77 23.50 -13.86
CA LYS A 45 -19.93 22.54 -14.61
C LYS A 45 -18.48 22.41 -14.09
N SER A 46 -17.98 23.44 -13.41
CA SER A 46 -16.65 23.41 -12.77
C SER A 46 -16.62 22.48 -11.56
N LYS A 47 -17.69 22.42 -10.75
CA LYS A 47 -17.84 21.43 -9.66
C LYS A 47 -17.84 20.01 -10.23
N ASP A 48 -18.67 19.74 -11.22
CA ASP A 48 -18.79 18.42 -11.83
C ASP A 48 -17.45 17.92 -12.39
N SER A 49 -16.69 18.83 -13.02
CA SER A 49 -15.36 18.53 -13.54
C SER A 49 -14.35 18.27 -12.41
N ALA A 50 -14.37 19.06 -11.34
CA ALA A 50 -13.49 18.87 -10.19
C ALA A 50 -13.76 17.54 -9.47
N ILE A 51 -15.04 17.21 -9.25
CA ILE A 51 -15.47 15.93 -8.67
C ILE A 51 -15.02 14.78 -9.56
N SER A 52 -15.23 14.87 -10.87
CA SER A 52 -14.83 13.82 -11.81
C SER A 52 -13.32 13.56 -11.76
N LEU A 53 -12.50 14.62 -11.76
CA LEU A 53 -11.04 14.50 -11.64
C LEU A 53 -10.62 13.89 -10.31
N MET A 54 -11.26 14.28 -9.21
CA MET A 54 -10.93 13.75 -7.89
C MET A 54 -11.38 12.31 -7.70
N LEU A 55 -12.49 11.88 -8.33
CA LEU A 55 -12.88 10.47 -8.37
C LEU A 55 -11.89 9.62 -9.18
N ILE A 56 -11.33 10.14 -10.27
CA ILE A 56 -10.25 9.45 -11.00
C ILE A 56 -9.02 9.31 -10.11
N LEU A 57 -8.60 10.40 -9.45
CA LEU A 57 -7.46 10.39 -8.55
C LEU A 57 -7.64 9.41 -7.39
N LYS A 58 -8.84 9.38 -6.81
CA LYS A 58 -9.24 8.44 -5.76
C LYS A 58 -9.09 7.00 -6.22
N LYS A 59 -9.71 6.63 -7.36
CA LYS A 59 -9.63 5.26 -7.91
C LYS A 59 -8.18 4.83 -8.15
N TYR A 60 -7.34 5.75 -8.63
CA TYR A 60 -5.93 5.46 -8.84
C TYR A 60 -5.19 5.20 -7.51
N HIS A 61 -5.44 6.01 -6.49
CA HIS A 61 -4.87 5.80 -5.15
C HIS A 61 -5.34 4.51 -4.50
N GLU A 62 -6.63 4.17 -4.63
CA GLU A 62 -7.19 2.90 -4.13
C GLU A 62 -6.51 1.69 -4.78
N ALA A 63 -6.33 1.73 -6.11
CA ALA A 63 -5.65 0.65 -6.83
C ALA A 63 -4.17 0.52 -6.43
N LEU A 64 -3.47 1.64 -6.29
CA LEU A 64 -2.07 1.63 -5.84
C LEU A 64 -1.94 1.08 -4.41
N LEU A 65 -2.83 1.47 -3.51
CA LEU A 65 -2.83 0.99 -2.13
C LEU A 65 -3.08 -0.52 -2.07
N SER A 66 -4.07 -1.02 -2.81
CA SER A 66 -4.36 -2.45 -2.91
C SER A 66 -3.14 -3.26 -3.38
N VAL A 67 -2.46 -2.81 -4.44
CA VAL A 67 -1.22 -3.47 -4.93
C VAL A 67 -0.12 -3.44 -3.86
N ALA A 68 -0.04 -2.35 -3.10
CA ALA A 68 0.97 -2.23 -2.07
C ALA A 68 0.66 -3.14 -0.87
N GLU A 69 -0.59 -3.26 -0.45
CA GLU A 69 -1.00 -4.23 0.59
C GLU A 69 -0.68 -5.68 0.18
N ASP A 70 -0.98 -6.06 -1.07
CA ASP A 70 -0.66 -7.39 -1.60
C ASP A 70 0.85 -7.68 -1.62
N ASN A 71 1.64 -6.67 -1.99
CA ASN A 71 3.10 -6.79 -1.97
C ASN A 71 3.65 -6.95 -0.55
N LEU A 72 3.12 -6.20 0.42
CA LEU A 72 3.52 -6.31 1.82
C LEU A 72 3.21 -7.70 2.40
N ASP A 73 2.01 -8.23 2.13
CA ASP A 73 1.62 -9.59 2.54
C ASP A 73 2.54 -10.65 1.93
N THR A 74 2.87 -10.50 0.64
CA THR A 74 3.83 -11.38 -0.05
C THR A 74 5.22 -11.33 0.59
N MET A 75 5.71 -10.13 0.92
CA MET A 75 7.01 -9.96 1.59
C MET A 75 7.03 -10.61 2.97
N LEU A 76 5.98 -10.44 3.78
CA LEU A 76 5.87 -11.06 5.11
C LEU A 76 5.83 -12.60 5.03
N LYS A 77 5.11 -13.15 4.05
CA LYS A 77 5.09 -14.60 3.79
C LYS A 77 6.46 -15.13 3.39
N LEU A 78 7.20 -14.39 2.56
CA LEU A 78 8.56 -14.75 2.17
C LEU A 78 9.53 -14.71 3.35
N GLU A 79 9.46 -13.68 4.20
CA GLU A 79 10.27 -13.57 5.43
C GLU A 79 9.97 -14.75 6.39
N THR A 80 8.70 -15.09 6.57
CA THR A 80 8.26 -16.22 7.41
C THR A 80 8.81 -17.55 6.87
N ASN A 81 8.62 -17.81 5.57
CA ASN A 81 9.11 -19.03 4.92
C ASN A 81 10.63 -19.16 4.96
N ALA A 82 11.36 -18.05 4.76
CA ALA A 82 12.81 -18.01 4.87
C ALA A 82 13.27 -18.32 6.31
N SER A 83 12.59 -17.75 7.31
CA SER A 83 12.86 -18.00 8.73
C SER A 83 12.63 -19.47 9.10
N GLU A 84 11.54 -20.07 8.64
CA GLU A 84 11.25 -21.50 8.85
C GLU A 84 12.30 -22.40 8.22
N TYR A 85 12.76 -22.09 7.01
CA TYR A 85 13.83 -22.82 6.35
C TYR A 85 15.15 -22.72 7.13
N MET A 86 15.52 -21.51 7.59
CA MET A 86 16.74 -21.31 8.37
C MET A 86 16.73 -22.05 9.71
N GLN A 87 15.58 -22.09 10.38
CA GLN A 87 15.45 -22.74 11.70
C GLN A 87 15.33 -24.27 11.60
N ASN A 88 14.53 -24.76 10.65
CA ASN A 88 14.07 -26.16 10.64
C ASN A 88 14.52 -26.95 9.40
N GLY A 89 15.23 -26.32 8.46
CA GLY A 89 15.65 -26.94 7.19
C GLY A 89 14.50 -27.34 6.25
N LYS A 90 13.26 -26.94 6.58
CA LYS A 90 12.07 -27.26 5.79
C LYS A 90 11.97 -26.28 4.62
N MET A 91 12.21 -26.79 3.42
CA MET A 91 12.07 -26.01 2.19
C MET A 91 10.59 -25.79 1.88
N PRO A 92 10.13 -24.53 1.69
CA PRO A 92 8.76 -24.23 1.29
C PRO A 92 8.36 -25.00 0.03
N SER A 93 7.11 -25.45 -0.05
CA SER A 93 6.60 -26.21 -1.21
C SER A 93 6.73 -25.44 -2.53
N LEU A 94 6.69 -24.11 -2.48
CA LEU A 94 6.85 -23.22 -3.63
C LEU A 94 8.30 -23.11 -4.14
N TRP A 95 9.29 -23.61 -3.38
CA TRP A 95 10.71 -23.55 -3.73
C TRP A 95 11.29 -24.91 -4.14
N LYS A 96 10.48 -25.96 -4.14
CA LYS A 96 10.83 -27.27 -4.71
C LYS A 96 10.66 -27.27 -6.22
#